data_AF-A0A0K8MGJ2-F1
#
_entry.id   AF-A0A0K8MGJ2-F1
#
_cell.length_a   1.000
_cell.length_b   1.000
_cell.length_c   1.000
_cell.angle_alpha   90.00
_cell.angle_beta   90.00
_cell.angle_gamma   90.00
#
_symmetry.space_group_name_H-M   'P 1'
#
loop_
_entity.id
_entity.type
_entity.pdbx_description
1 polymer ?
#
loop_
_entity_poly.entity_id
_entity_poly.type
_entity_poly.pdbx_seq_one_letter_code
_entity_poly.pdbx_strand_id
1 'polypeptide(L)'
;MKTIQVSARVDEKIKEEAQKVFERQGLDVATAIKMFITKTAYEQEIPLSVQKKENRKEYPDDWFNEERKANRQLISQLAFEKSPVQDLDLSQKDDQEKFLDD
;
A
#
# COMPACT_ATOMS: atom_id res chain seq x y z
N MET A 1 -7.97 -25.88 24.84
CA MET A 1 -6.73 -25.67 24.06
C MET A 1 -5.61 -25.31 25.01
N LYS A 2 -4.41 -25.88 24.83
CA LYS A 2 -3.24 -25.54 25.65
C LYS A 2 -2.66 -24.22 25.13
N THR A 3 -2.67 -23.18 25.94
CA THR A 3 -2.04 -21.89 25.64
C THR A 3 -0.58 -21.92 26.07
N ILE A 4 0.30 -21.42 25.20
CA ILE A 4 1.72 -21.25 25.48
C ILE A 4 2.07 -19.76 25.37
N GLN A 5 2.99 -19.30 26.21
CA GLN A 5 3.49 -17.93 26.15
C GLN A 5 4.64 -17.86 25.14
N VAL A 6 4.59 -16.88 24.23
CA VAL A 6 5.65 -16.57 23.28
C VAL A 6 6.35 -15.30 23.76
N SER A 7 7.67 -15.35 23.95
CA SER A 7 8.49 -14.20 24.29
C SER A 7 9.61 -14.03 23.26
N ALA A 8 9.84 -12.79 22.84
CA ALA A 8 10.89 -12.42 21.89
C ALA A 8 11.57 -11.14 22.36
N ARG A 9 12.89 -11.04 22.14
CA ARG A 9 13.64 -9.80 22.37
C ARG A 9 13.58 -8.95 21.11
N VAL A 10 13.19 -7.70 21.26
CA VAL A 10 13.05 -6.72 20.18
C VAL A 10 13.59 -5.38 20.68
N ASP A 11 14.17 -4.59 19.78
CA ASP A 11 14.55 -3.21 20.07
C ASP A 11 13.32 -2.37 20.44
N GLU A 12 13.47 -1.49 21.43
CA GLU A 12 12.38 -0.66 21.94
C GLU A 12 11.81 0.28 20.87
N LYS A 13 12.67 0.91 20.07
CA LYS A 13 12.23 1.86 19.02
C LYS A 13 11.45 1.14 17.93
N ILE A 14 11.94 -0.03 17.51
CA ILE A 14 11.27 -0.85 16.48
C ILE A 14 9.90 -1.31 16.99
N LYS A 15 9.80 -1.69 18.27
CA LYS A 15 8.53 -2.09 18.88
C LYS A 15 7.53 -0.94 18.87
N GLU A 16 7.93 0.27 19.25
CA GLU A 16 7.05 1.45 19.25
C GLU A 16 6.58 1.82 17.83
N GLU A 17 7.46 1.76 16.84
CA GLU A 17 7.11 2.00 15.45
C GLU A 17 6.11 0.96 14.92
N ALA A 18 6.38 -0.32 15.18
CA ALA A 18 5.48 -1.40 14.79
C ALA A 18 4.11 -1.27 15.47
N GLN A 19 4.08 -0.92 16.75
CA GLN A 19 2.84 -0.70 17.50
C GLN A 19 1.98 0.40 16.85
N LYS A 20 2.57 1.55 16.48
CA LYS A 20 1.84 2.62 15.78
C LYS A 20 1.24 2.16 14.45
N VAL A 21 1.93 1.28 13.73
CA VAL A 21 1.43 0.72 12.46
C VAL A 21 0.24 -0.20 12.71
N PHE A 22 0.33 -1.10 13.69
CA PHE A 22 -0.77 -2.01 14.03
C PHE A 22 -1.98 -1.28 14.58
N GLU A 23 -1.79 -0.26 15.43
CA GLU A 23 -2.87 0.56 15.99
C GLU A 23 -3.65 1.30 14.89
N ARG A 24 -2.97 1.82 13.86
CA ARG A 24 -3.63 2.42 12.68
C ARG A 24 -4.53 1.43 11.92
N GLN A 25 -4.27 0.13 12.07
CA GLN A 25 -5.05 -0.94 11.47
C GLN A 25 -6.04 -1.58 12.46
N GLY A 26 -6.15 -1.04 13.69
CA GLY A 26 -7.02 -1.58 14.74
C GLY A 26 -6.53 -2.91 15.31
N LEU A 27 -5.23 -3.19 15.22
CA LEU A 27 -4.61 -4.44 15.67
C LEU A 27 -3.64 -4.20 16.83
N ASP A 28 -3.62 -5.15 17.77
CA ASP A 28 -2.59 -5.21 18.82
C ASP A 28 -1.40 -6.09 18.37
N VAL A 29 -0.21 -5.80 18.89
CA VAL A 29 1.03 -6.52 18.60
C VAL A 29 0.88 -8.02 18.90
N ALA A 30 0.23 -8.40 20.00
CA ALA A 30 0.03 -9.81 20.34
C ALA A 30 -0.86 -10.52 19.32
N THR A 31 -1.87 -9.82 18.80
CA THR A 31 -2.76 -10.33 17.75
C THR A 31 -1.99 -10.52 16.44
N ALA A 32 -1.15 -9.56 16.06
CA ALA A 32 -0.30 -9.65 14.88
C ALA A 32 0.68 -10.84 14.97
N ILE A 33 1.31 -11.07 16.13
CA ILE A 33 2.20 -12.22 16.36
C ILE A 33 1.41 -13.54 16.26
N LYS A 34 0.21 -13.60 16.84
CA LYS A 34 -0.65 -14.78 16.74
C LYS A 34 -1.02 -15.09 15.29
N MET A 35 -1.40 -14.08 14.51
CA MET A 35 -1.69 -14.22 13.09
C MET A 35 -0.47 -14.72 12.31
N PHE A 36 0.71 -14.15 12.58
CA PHE A 36 1.95 -14.57 11.94
C PHE A 36 2.23 -16.06 12.17
N ILE A 37 2.21 -16.52 13.43
CA ILE A 37 2.48 -17.93 13.77
C ILE A 37 1.41 -18.84 13.16
N THR A 38 0.14 -18.42 13.22
CA THR A 38 -0.99 -19.19 12.66
C THR A 38 -0.81 -19.37 11.17
N LYS A 39 -0.57 -18.27 10.44
CA LYS A 39 -0.35 -18.29 8.98
C LYS A 39 0.86 -19.14 8.60
N THR A 40 1.98 -18.98 9.30
CA THR A 40 3.20 -19.79 9.11
C THR A 40 2.91 -21.28 9.28
N ALA A 41 2.13 -21.65 10.30
CA ALA A 41 1.78 -23.05 10.56
C ALA A 41 0.81 -23.63 9.52
N TYR A 42 -0.14 -22.83 9.01
CA TYR A 42 -1.08 -23.31 8.00
C TYR A 42 -0.46 -23.41 6.60
N GLU A 43 0.30 -22.39 6.20
CA GLU A 43 0.85 -22.31 4.84
C GLU A 43 2.21 -23.00 4.71
N GLN A 44 2.83 -23.41 5.83
CA GLN A 44 4.15 -24.06 5.88
C GLN A 44 5.27 -23.20 5.24
N GLU A 45 5.06 -21.89 5.16
CA GLU A 45 6.00 -20.91 4.64
C GLU A 45 6.11 -19.72 5.60
N ILE A 46 7.20 -18.96 5.48
CA ILE A 46 7.35 -17.72 6.24
C ILE A 46 6.51 -16.64 5.54
N PRO A 47 5.47 -16.09 6.17
CA PRO A 47 4.56 -15.12 5.56
C PRO A 47 5.15 -13.70 5.55
N LEU A 48 6.43 -13.60 5.20
CA LEU A 48 7.18 -12.36 5.01
C LEU A 48 7.85 -12.45 3.65
N SER A 49 7.77 -11.37 2.88
CA SER A 49 8.56 -11.24 1.67
C SER A 49 10.02 -11.04 2.06
N VAL A 50 10.79 -12.12 2.13
CA VAL A 50 12.24 -12.07 2.37
C VAL A 50 12.94 -11.71 1.07
N GLN A 51 12.84 -10.44 0.67
CA GLN A 51 13.57 -9.93 -0.49
C GLN A 51 14.96 -9.48 -0.05
N LYS A 52 16.01 -10.05 -0.66
CA LYS A 52 17.34 -9.42 -0.67
C LYS A 52 17.20 -8.04 -1.30
N LYS A 53 17.81 -7.00 -0.70
CA LYS A 53 17.82 -5.63 -1.24
C LYS A 53 18.25 -5.58 -2.71
N GLU A 54 19.09 -6.53 -3.14
CA GLU A 54 19.59 -6.72 -4.50
C GLU A 54 18.49 -6.85 -5.58
N ASN A 55 17.28 -7.29 -5.21
CA ASN A 55 16.17 -7.46 -6.15
C ASN A 55 15.15 -6.32 -6.17
N ARG A 56 15.39 -5.23 -5.43
CA ARG A 56 14.65 -3.99 -5.72
C ARG A 56 15.21 -3.46 -7.04
N LYS A 57 14.41 -3.49 -8.10
CA LYS A 57 14.65 -2.60 -9.23
C LYS A 57 14.47 -1.19 -8.69
N GLU A 58 15.57 -0.59 -8.25
CA GLU A 58 15.60 0.85 -8.01
C GLU A 58 15.08 1.50 -9.28
N TYR A 59 14.20 2.49 -9.11
CA TYR A 59 13.84 3.33 -10.25
C TYR A 59 15.16 3.81 -10.86
N PRO A 60 15.33 3.71 -12.20
CA PRO A 60 16.50 4.29 -12.85
C PRO A 60 16.77 5.69 -12.30
N ASP A 61 18.03 6.06 -12.06
CA ASP A 61 18.37 7.35 -11.44
C ASP A 61 17.77 8.54 -12.21
N ASP A 62 17.51 8.36 -13.51
CA ASP A 62 16.89 9.31 -14.44
C ASP A 62 15.34 9.26 -14.45
N TRP A 63 14.71 8.41 -13.64
CA TRP A 63 13.26 8.23 -13.64
C TRP A 63 12.51 9.50 -13.23
N PHE A 64 13.12 10.31 -12.36
CA PHE A 64 12.61 11.61 -11.91
C PHE A 64 13.32 12.81 -12.57
N ASN A 65 13.81 12.66 -13.81
CA ASN A 65 14.37 13.79 -14.52
C ASN A 65 13.30 14.88 -14.79
N GLU A 66 13.75 16.13 -14.87
CA GLU A 66 12.87 17.30 -15.05
C GLU A 66 12.08 17.22 -16.37
N GLU A 67 12.67 16.64 -17.41
CA GLU A 67 12.03 16.42 -18.71
C GLU A 67 10.82 15.49 -18.63
N ARG A 68 10.90 14.40 -17.85
CA ARG A 68 9.79 13.46 -17.62
C ARG A 68 8.70 14.07 -16.75
N LYS A 69 9.06 14.90 -15.76
CA LYS A 69 8.07 15.65 -14.97
C LYS A 69 7.30 16.62 -15.87
N ALA A 70 7.99 17.34 -16.74
CA ALA A 70 7.39 18.22 -17.73
C ALA A 70 6.51 17.43 -18.73
N ASN A 71 7.01 16.31 -19.25
CA ASN A 71 6.25 15.45 -20.16
C ASN A 71 5.01 14.84 -19.49
N ARG A 72 5.08 14.46 -18.21
CA ARG A 72 3.91 13.99 -17.46
C ARG A 72 2.84 15.08 -17.34
N GLN A 73 3.24 16.31 -17.05
CA GLN A 73 2.32 17.45 -17.00
C GLN A 73 1.69 17.72 -18.37
N LEU A 74 2.50 17.71 -19.43
CA LEU A 74 2.04 17.91 -20.79
C LEU A 74 1.05 16.80 -21.21
N ILE A 75 1.38 15.53 -20.95
CA ILE A 75 0.49 14.38 -21.22
C ILE A 75 -0.81 14.51 -20.42
N SER A 76 -0.75 14.93 -19.16
CA SER A 76 -1.95 15.17 -18.36
C SER A 76 -2.82 16.28 -18.98
N GLN A 77 -2.23 17.40 -19.39
CA GLN A 77 -2.95 18.50 -20.03
C GLN A 77 -3.54 18.10 -21.37
N LEU A 78 -2.77 17.41 -22.22
CA LEU A 78 -3.22 16.87 -23.50
C LEU A 78 -4.32 15.83 -23.30
N ALA A 79 -4.24 15.00 -22.25
CA ALA A 79 -5.31 14.09 -21.90
C ALA A 79 -6.56 14.86 -21.49
N PHE A 80 -6.48 15.91 -20.67
CA PHE A 80 -7.64 16.74 -20.37
C PHE A 80 -8.21 17.45 -21.62
N GLU A 81 -7.36 17.96 -22.51
CA GLU A 81 -7.78 18.70 -23.71
C GLU A 81 -8.38 17.80 -24.80
N LYS A 82 -7.82 16.60 -24.99
CA LYS A 82 -8.20 15.69 -26.07
C LYS A 82 -9.06 14.52 -25.64
N SER A 83 -9.23 14.31 -24.33
CA SER A 83 -10.09 13.23 -23.86
C SER A 83 -11.54 13.55 -24.22
N PRO A 84 -12.23 12.64 -24.92
CA PRO A 84 -13.67 12.73 -25.11
C PRO A 84 -14.44 12.35 -23.84
N VAL A 85 -13.75 12.06 -22.72
CA VAL A 85 -14.35 11.84 -21.40
C VAL A 85 -14.90 13.18 -20.93
N GLN A 86 -16.09 13.45 -21.46
CA GLN A 86 -17.19 14.26 -21.00
C GLN A 86 -16.91 14.92 -19.65
N ASP A 87 -16.98 16.25 -19.63
CA ASP A 87 -17.00 17.10 -18.44
C ASP A 87 -18.18 16.68 -17.54
N LEU A 88 -18.06 15.54 -16.84
CA LEU A 88 -18.99 15.16 -15.80
C LEU A 88 -18.55 15.92 -14.56
N ASP A 89 -19.32 16.95 -14.22
CA ASP A 89 -19.21 17.58 -12.94
C ASP A 89 -19.97 16.70 -11.93
N LEU A 90 -19.24 15.81 -11.27
CA LEU A 90 -19.79 14.91 -10.24
C LEU A 90 -20.34 15.66 -9.01
N SER A 91 -20.35 17.00 -8.99
CA SER A 91 -21.14 17.78 -8.03
C SER A 91 -22.59 17.99 -8.48
N GLN A 92 -22.87 17.85 -9.77
CA GLN A 92 -24.21 17.84 -10.37
C GLN A 92 -24.80 16.44 -10.27
N LYS A 93 -26.06 16.33 -9.84
CA LYS A 93 -26.74 15.03 -9.70
C LYS A 93 -26.92 14.29 -11.03
N ASP A 94 -27.18 15.01 -12.10
CA ASP A 94 -27.46 14.43 -13.42
C ASP A 94 -26.23 13.72 -14.00
N ASP A 95 -25.04 14.27 -13.75
CA ASP A 95 -23.77 13.66 -14.15
C ASP A 95 -23.41 12.46 -13.28
N GLN A 96 -23.75 12.49 -11.98
CA GLN A 96 -23.59 11.32 -11.10
C GLN A 96 -24.44 10.13 -11.55
N GLU A 97 -25.69 10.36 -11.92
CA GLU A 97 -26.58 9.30 -12.42
C GLU A 97 -26.05 8.71 -13.72
N LYS A 98 -25.62 9.55 -14.66
CA LYS A 98 -25.06 9.11 -15.94
C LYS A 98 -23.75 8.31 -15.79
N PHE A 99 -22.94 8.59 -14.76
CA PHE A 99 -21.72 7.84 -14.46
C PHE A 99 -21.99 6.45 -13.84
N LEU A 100 -23.10 6.30 -13.13
CA LEU A 100 -23.43 5.08 -12.39
C LEU A 100 -24.26 4.07 -13.20
N ASP A 101 -24.74 4.46 -14.38
CA ASP A 101 -25.59 3.64 -15.26
C ASP A 101 -24.83 2.88 -16.37
N ASP A 102 -23.49 2.92 -16.40
CA ASP A 102 -22.58 2.12 -17.27
C ASP A 102 -21.94 0.95 -16.49
#